data_AF-A0A7C4V4T9-F1
#
_entry.id   AF-A0A7C4V4T9-F1
#
_cell.length_a   1.000
_cell.length_b   1.000
_cell.length_c   1.000
_cell.angle_alpha   90.00
_cell.angle_beta   90.00
_cell.angle_gamma   90.00
#
_symmetry.space_group_name_H-M   'P 1'
#
loop_
_entity.id
_entity.type
_entity.pdbx_description
1 polymer ?
#
loop_
_entity_poly.entity_id
_entity_poly.type
_entity_poly.pdbx_seq_one_letter_code
_entity_poly.pdbx_strand_id
1 'polypeptide(L)'
;MCTFAFCAAQSFASRVIKRFGVLSLAAMAVLLAHTALAAGPNEDKVPSLVELAPPVPNSQNAALLYLRAFHLYPKDRSASKLLSDFISLEGARANALVPKVQAVLQKYGKALDLVRRAASMPKCRFPMNWQTTDRFPYYADLRELARATAAHAKLCALSGRPHEAAADLQAGFRMAKHIGEDPTLISVLVEYACIGIASRAFLSVLETAPPSEKDCEKLNRTLAEMDLNTALVRALQGELALSMRAPQSASSGQASGSACIGGG
;
A
#
# COMPACT_ATOMS: atom_id res chain seq x y z
N MET A 1 22.50 -30.15 5.69
CA MET A 1 21.14 -30.37 6.23
C MET A 1 20.30 -29.08 6.37
N CYS A 2 20.88 -27.87 6.36
CA CYS A 2 20.10 -26.61 6.38
C CYS A 2 19.36 -26.25 5.07
N THR A 3 19.77 -26.78 3.92
CA THR A 3 19.19 -26.40 2.61
C THR A 3 17.81 -27.02 2.33
N PHE A 4 17.52 -28.17 2.95
CA PHE A 4 16.23 -28.87 2.76
C PHE A 4 15.10 -28.29 3.63
N ALA A 5 15.42 -27.80 4.84
CA ALA A 5 14.43 -27.19 5.74
C ALA A 5 13.92 -25.84 5.20
N PHE A 6 14.78 -25.05 4.55
CA PHE A 6 14.42 -23.76 3.96
C PHE A 6 13.52 -23.93 2.71
N CYS A 7 13.80 -24.95 1.89
CA CYS A 7 13.03 -25.25 0.67
C CYS A 7 11.63 -25.82 0.99
N ALA A 8 11.51 -26.62 2.07
CA ALA A 8 10.22 -27.12 2.55
C ALA A 8 9.33 -26.01 3.14
N ALA A 9 9.92 -25.03 3.84
CA ALA A 9 9.21 -23.85 4.35
C ALA A 9 8.73 -22.92 3.21
N GLN A 10 9.51 -22.76 2.14
CA GLN A 10 9.13 -22.00 0.94
C GLN A 10 7.95 -22.65 0.18
N SER A 11 7.91 -23.99 0.08
CA SER A 11 6.82 -24.72 -0.58
C SER A 11 5.50 -24.66 0.22
N PHE A 12 5.58 -24.62 1.55
CA PHE A 12 4.41 -24.49 2.43
C PHE A 12 3.84 -23.05 2.41
N ALA A 13 4.69 -22.03 2.54
CA ALA A 13 4.28 -20.63 2.49
C ALA A 13 3.67 -20.24 1.13
N SER A 14 4.24 -20.72 0.02
CA SER A 14 3.73 -20.51 -1.35
C SER A 14 2.33 -21.11 -1.57
N ARG A 15 2.02 -22.25 -0.95
CA ARG A 15 0.70 -22.92 -1.07
C ARG A 15 -0.36 -22.32 -0.15
N VAL A 16 0.01 -21.88 1.05
CA VAL A 16 -0.91 -21.23 2.00
C VAL A 16 -1.29 -19.83 1.53
N ILE A 17 -0.34 -19.06 0.99
CA ILE A 17 -0.57 -17.70 0.46
C ILE A 17 -1.42 -17.74 -0.82
N LYS A 18 -1.23 -18.72 -1.71
CA LYS A 18 -1.98 -18.81 -2.98
C LYS A 18 -3.41 -19.34 -2.83
N ARG A 19 -3.77 -20.03 -1.74
CA ARG A 19 -5.08 -20.72 -1.63
C ARG A 19 -5.97 -20.25 -0.46
N PHE A 20 -5.44 -19.59 0.57
CA PHE A 20 -6.22 -19.29 1.79
C PHE A 20 -6.23 -17.82 2.24
N GLY A 21 -5.28 -16.98 1.83
CA GLY A 21 -5.13 -15.63 2.39
C GLY A 21 -6.27 -14.65 2.06
N VAL A 22 -6.76 -14.63 0.82
CA VAL A 22 -7.72 -13.59 0.36
C VAL A 22 -9.17 -13.95 0.67
N LEU A 23 -9.54 -15.23 0.59
CA LEU A 23 -10.92 -15.69 0.82
C LEU A 23 -11.28 -15.80 2.31
N SER A 24 -10.33 -16.17 3.17
CA SER A 24 -10.58 -16.35 4.61
C SER A 24 -10.75 -15.01 5.36
N LEU A 25 -9.97 -13.99 4.99
CA LEU A 25 -10.06 -12.66 5.59
C LEU A 25 -11.30 -11.88 5.14
N ALA A 26 -11.71 -12.02 3.86
CA ALA A 26 -12.95 -11.44 3.38
C ALA A 26 -14.17 -12.04 4.10
N ALA A 27 -14.19 -13.36 4.34
CA ALA A 27 -15.26 -14.00 5.09
C ALA A 27 -15.31 -13.56 6.57
N MET A 28 -14.16 -13.40 7.23
CA MET A 28 -14.11 -12.91 8.61
C MET A 28 -14.51 -11.44 8.74
N ALA A 29 -14.09 -10.59 7.80
CA ALA A 29 -14.47 -9.18 7.76
C ALA A 29 -15.98 -9.02 7.51
N VAL A 30 -16.56 -9.84 6.63
CA VAL A 30 -18.01 -9.87 6.39
C VAL A 30 -18.76 -10.37 7.64
N LEU A 31 -18.24 -11.37 8.35
CA LEU A 31 -18.86 -11.89 9.58
C LEU A 31 -18.82 -10.86 10.73
N LEU A 32 -17.69 -10.15 10.91
CA LEU A 32 -17.54 -9.08 11.91
C LEU A 32 -18.38 -7.85 11.54
N ALA A 33 -18.48 -7.51 10.26
CA ALA A 33 -19.39 -6.46 9.80
C ALA A 33 -20.86 -6.88 10.03
N HIS A 34 -21.22 -8.14 9.79
CA HIS A 34 -22.57 -8.65 10.05
C HIS A 34 -22.93 -8.62 11.54
N THR A 35 -22.03 -9.01 12.44
CA THR A 35 -22.30 -8.97 13.89
C THR A 35 -22.35 -7.54 14.42
N ALA A 36 -21.55 -6.62 13.87
CA ALA A 36 -21.61 -5.20 14.19
C ALA A 36 -22.88 -4.51 13.66
N LEU A 37 -23.36 -4.87 12.47
CA LEU A 37 -24.64 -4.38 11.95
C LEU A 37 -25.85 -4.97 12.71
N ALA A 38 -25.78 -6.23 13.13
CA ALA A 38 -26.89 -6.90 13.82
C ALA A 38 -27.15 -6.34 15.24
N ALA A 39 -26.16 -5.70 15.87
CA ALA A 39 -26.31 -5.07 17.18
C ALA A 39 -26.88 -3.63 17.10
N GLY A 40 -26.97 -3.05 15.90
CA GLY A 40 -27.19 -1.62 15.71
C GLY A 40 -25.96 -0.80 16.13
N PRO A 41 -25.46 0.15 15.34
CA PRO A 41 -24.35 0.99 15.76
C PRO A 41 -24.80 1.85 16.95
N ASN A 42 -24.20 1.63 18.11
CA ASN A 42 -24.28 2.60 19.19
C ASN A 42 -23.34 3.76 18.81
N GLU A 43 -23.92 4.87 18.32
CA GLU A 43 -23.17 6.01 17.77
C GLU A 43 -22.08 6.51 18.73
N ASP A 44 -22.31 6.40 20.05
CA ASP A 44 -21.37 6.80 21.10
C ASP A 44 -20.08 5.96 21.19
N LYS A 45 -20.00 4.82 20.46
CA LYS A 45 -18.86 3.88 20.51
C LYS A 45 -17.97 3.87 19.26
N VAL A 46 -18.33 4.60 18.20
CA VAL A 46 -17.51 4.60 16.99
C VAL A 46 -16.44 5.69 17.09
N PRO A 47 -15.15 5.33 17.01
CA PRO A 47 -14.09 6.32 17.06
C PRO A 47 -14.15 7.25 15.85
N SER A 48 -13.84 8.52 16.07
CA SER A 48 -13.73 9.51 15.01
C SER A 48 -12.53 9.21 14.10
N LEU A 49 -12.56 9.72 12.86
CA LEU A 49 -11.43 9.58 11.93
C LEU A 49 -10.14 10.24 12.46
N VAL A 50 -10.25 11.28 13.28
CA VAL A 50 -9.09 11.94 13.90
C VAL A 50 -8.46 11.04 14.96
N GLU A 51 -9.27 10.31 15.74
CA GLU A 51 -8.78 9.33 16.72
C GLU A 51 -8.13 8.12 16.03
N LEU A 52 -8.73 7.66 14.93
CA LEU A 52 -8.18 6.56 14.13
C LEU A 52 -6.92 6.96 13.34
N ALA A 53 -6.77 8.25 13.01
CA ALA A 53 -5.69 8.81 12.22
C ALA A 53 -5.12 10.10 12.85
N PRO A 54 -4.45 10.01 14.02
CA PRO A 54 -3.94 11.19 14.69
C PRO A 54 -2.87 11.91 13.85
N PRO A 55 -2.73 13.24 14.00
CA PRO A 55 -1.73 14.00 13.29
C PRO A 55 -0.31 13.56 13.67
N VAL A 56 0.60 13.60 12.71
CA VAL A 56 2.01 13.20 12.87
C VAL A 56 2.91 14.41 12.65
N PRO A 57 3.88 14.70 13.55
CA PRO A 57 4.86 15.76 13.33
C PRO A 57 5.62 15.59 12.01
N ASN A 58 5.88 16.69 11.31
CA ASN A 58 6.56 16.65 10.00
C ASN A 58 7.91 15.92 10.03
N SER A 59 8.66 16.02 11.13
CA SER A 59 9.95 15.32 11.32
C SER A 59 9.83 13.79 11.38
N GLN A 60 8.63 13.27 11.64
CA GLN A 60 8.33 11.84 11.77
C GLN A 60 7.46 11.31 10.62
N ASN A 61 6.95 12.17 9.75
CA ASN A 61 5.94 11.83 8.75
C ASN A 61 6.53 11.47 7.36
N ALA A 62 6.48 10.19 7.01
CA ALA A 62 6.90 9.65 5.71
C ALA A 62 6.12 10.23 4.51
N ALA A 63 4.86 10.62 4.72
CA ALA A 63 3.98 11.07 3.64
C ALA A 63 4.57 12.26 2.88
N LEU A 64 5.26 13.17 3.57
CA LEU A 64 5.89 14.34 2.95
C LEU A 64 6.94 13.96 1.90
N LEU A 65 7.65 12.85 2.12
CA LEU A 65 8.65 12.35 1.18
C LEU A 65 8.01 11.58 0.02
N TYR A 66 6.96 10.79 0.28
CA TYR A 66 6.19 10.14 -0.78
C TYR A 66 5.53 11.16 -1.70
N LEU A 67 4.89 12.19 -1.15
CA LEU A 67 4.28 13.29 -1.91
C LEU A 67 5.29 13.97 -2.84
N ARG A 68 6.50 14.24 -2.35
CA ARG A 68 7.59 14.78 -3.17
C ARG A 68 8.00 13.81 -4.27
N ALA A 69 8.06 12.51 -3.98
CA ALA A 69 8.41 11.48 -4.97
C ALA A 69 7.41 11.41 -6.13
N PHE A 70 6.12 11.71 -5.90
CA PHE A 70 5.08 11.71 -6.94
C PHE A 70 5.35 12.71 -8.08
N HIS A 71 6.19 13.72 -7.84
CA HIS A 71 6.58 14.73 -8.83
C HIS A 71 7.89 14.39 -9.55
N LEU A 72 8.57 13.28 -9.21
CA LEU A 72 9.93 12.98 -9.65
C LEU A 72 10.05 11.76 -10.59
N TYR A 73 8.94 11.19 -11.02
CA TYR A 73 8.94 10.13 -12.04
C TYR A 73 7.97 10.46 -13.18
N PRO A 74 8.23 9.96 -14.40
CA PRO A 74 7.34 10.15 -15.53
C PRO A 74 6.02 9.37 -15.32
N LYS A 75 4.87 10.05 -15.40
CA LYS A 75 3.54 9.42 -15.34
C LYS A 75 3.17 8.77 -16.69
N ASP A 76 4.00 7.84 -17.13
CA ASP A 76 3.87 7.12 -18.39
C ASP A 76 3.30 5.71 -18.17
N ARG A 77 2.15 5.43 -18.80
CA ARG A 77 1.49 4.12 -18.73
C ARG A 77 2.35 3.01 -19.32
N SER A 78 3.15 3.31 -20.34
CA SER A 78 4.03 2.33 -20.99
C SER A 78 5.17 1.91 -20.06
N ALA A 79 5.78 2.87 -19.37
CA ALA A 79 6.76 2.62 -18.31
C ALA A 79 6.16 1.76 -17.18
N SER A 80 4.99 2.14 -16.67
CA SER A 80 4.29 1.38 -15.62
C SER A 80 4.04 -0.08 -16.02
N LYS A 81 3.60 -0.32 -17.26
CA LYS A 81 3.40 -1.66 -17.79
C LYS A 81 4.72 -2.42 -17.91
N LEU A 82 5.76 -1.80 -18.46
CA LEU A 82 7.08 -2.42 -18.59
C LEU A 82 7.63 -2.89 -17.23
N LEU A 83 7.54 -2.06 -16.20
CA LEU A 83 7.98 -2.41 -14.84
C LEU A 83 7.16 -3.59 -14.29
N SER A 84 5.83 -3.57 -14.50
CA SER A 84 4.95 -4.67 -14.09
C SER A 84 5.26 -5.99 -14.80
N ASP A 85 5.49 -5.95 -16.11
CA ASP A 85 5.86 -7.11 -16.91
C ASP A 85 7.20 -7.68 -16.43
N PHE A 86 8.20 -6.81 -16.19
CA PHE A 86 9.51 -7.21 -15.71
C PHE A 86 9.48 -7.90 -14.34
N ILE A 87 8.69 -7.39 -13.40
CA ILE A 87 8.50 -8.02 -12.08
C ILE A 87 7.88 -9.42 -12.22
N SER A 88 7.03 -9.63 -13.22
CA SER A 88 6.22 -10.86 -13.35
C SER A 88 6.87 -11.95 -14.21
N LEU A 89 7.81 -11.59 -15.09
CA LEU A 89 8.51 -12.52 -15.97
C LEU A 89 9.79 -13.04 -15.31
N GLU A 90 10.24 -14.24 -15.65
CA GLU A 90 11.50 -14.81 -15.14
C GLU A 90 12.42 -15.27 -16.28
N GLY A 91 13.68 -15.56 -15.95
CA GLY A 91 14.68 -16.12 -16.85
C GLY A 91 14.93 -15.26 -18.10
N ALA A 92 15.07 -15.91 -19.26
CA ALA A 92 15.38 -15.25 -20.52
C ALA A 92 14.40 -14.13 -20.90
N ARG A 93 13.11 -14.26 -20.55
CA ARG A 93 12.10 -13.25 -20.84
C ARG A 93 12.29 -11.99 -20.00
N ALA A 94 12.64 -12.13 -18.73
CA ALA A 94 12.99 -10.99 -17.87
C ALA A 94 14.28 -10.32 -18.34
N ASN A 95 15.31 -11.13 -18.65
CA ASN A 95 16.61 -10.64 -19.12
C ASN A 95 16.50 -9.81 -20.39
N ALA A 96 15.62 -10.18 -21.32
CA ALA A 96 15.35 -9.40 -22.54
C ALA A 96 14.81 -7.98 -22.27
N LEU A 97 14.20 -7.74 -21.11
CA LEU A 97 13.64 -6.43 -20.74
C LEU A 97 14.63 -5.56 -19.96
N VAL A 98 15.74 -6.10 -19.47
CA VAL A 98 16.70 -5.41 -18.59
C VAL A 98 17.15 -4.05 -19.16
N PRO A 99 17.58 -3.90 -20.43
CA PRO A 99 18.02 -2.60 -20.94
C PRO A 99 16.93 -1.53 -20.91
N LYS A 100 15.68 -1.92 -21.21
CA LYS A 100 14.53 -1.01 -21.21
C LYS A 100 14.16 -0.60 -19.78
N VAL A 101 14.14 -1.57 -18.86
CA VAL A 101 13.84 -1.35 -17.45
C VAL A 101 14.89 -0.45 -16.81
N GLN A 102 16.17 -0.67 -17.09
CA GLN A 102 17.27 0.17 -16.61
C GLN A 102 17.10 1.63 -17.08
N ALA A 103 16.79 1.84 -18.36
CA ALA A 103 16.55 3.18 -18.89
C ALA A 103 15.33 3.88 -18.25
N VAL A 104 14.28 3.13 -17.94
CA VAL A 104 13.12 3.66 -17.19
C VAL A 104 13.53 4.00 -15.77
N LEU A 105 14.15 3.08 -15.03
CA LEU A 105 14.50 3.27 -13.62
C LEU A 105 15.53 4.39 -13.40
N GLN A 106 16.41 4.66 -14.36
CA GLN A 106 17.28 5.85 -14.33
C GLN A 106 16.47 7.15 -14.17
N LYS A 107 15.30 7.25 -14.81
CA LYS A 107 14.40 8.41 -14.69
C LYS A 107 13.68 8.46 -13.33
N TYR A 108 13.59 7.31 -12.64
CA TYR A 108 12.95 7.20 -11.32
C TYR A 108 13.94 7.38 -10.16
N GLY A 109 15.25 7.50 -10.41
CA GLY A 109 16.29 7.44 -9.37
C GLY A 109 16.02 8.36 -8.17
N LYS A 110 15.71 9.64 -8.41
CA LYS A 110 15.39 10.60 -7.33
C LYS A 110 14.11 10.23 -6.57
N ALA A 111 13.11 9.68 -7.24
CA ALA A 111 11.89 9.21 -6.60
C ALA A 111 12.16 7.99 -5.71
N LEU A 112 12.98 7.04 -6.17
CA LEU A 112 13.40 5.86 -5.40
C LEU A 112 14.19 6.24 -4.15
N ASP A 113 15.07 7.24 -4.24
CA ASP A 113 15.80 7.74 -3.07
C ASP A 113 14.87 8.34 -2.02
N LEU A 114 13.83 9.09 -2.45
CA LEU A 114 12.80 9.57 -1.55
C LEU A 114 11.98 8.44 -0.95
N VAL A 115 11.64 7.38 -1.70
CA VAL A 115 10.93 6.20 -1.19
C VAL A 115 11.74 5.51 -0.09
N ARG A 116 13.04 5.29 -0.30
CA ARG A 116 13.93 4.68 0.71
C ARG A 116 13.99 5.51 1.99
N ARG A 117 14.12 6.83 1.85
CA ARG A 117 14.11 7.76 2.99
C ARG A 117 12.75 7.77 3.70
N ALA A 118 11.64 7.81 2.96
CA ALA A 118 10.29 7.76 3.50
C ALA A 118 10.06 6.47 4.29
N ALA A 119 10.45 5.31 3.73
CA ALA A 119 10.33 4.01 4.36
C ALA A 119 11.07 3.91 5.71
N SER A 120 12.17 4.67 5.88
CA SER A 120 12.93 4.74 7.13
C SER A 120 12.25 5.58 8.22
N MET A 121 11.23 6.38 7.88
CA MET A 121 10.52 7.22 8.84
C MET A 121 9.53 6.38 9.68
N PRO A 122 9.30 6.77 10.95
CA PRO A 122 8.56 5.93 11.90
C PRO A 122 7.05 5.89 11.66
N LYS A 123 6.47 6.94 11.07
CA LYS A 123 5.01 7.10 10.90
C LYS A 123 4.69 7.66 9.52
N CYS A 124 3.47 7.45 9.03
CA CYS A 124 2.99 8.04 7.78
C CYS A 124 1.56 8.57 7.95
N ARG A 125 1.35 9.85 7.62
CA ARG A 125 0.02 10.45 7.58
C ARG A 125 -0.10 11.35 6.36
N PHE A 126 -0.85 10.90 5.37
CA PHE A 126 -1.17 11.73 4.21
C PHE A 126 -2.11 12.87 4.62
N PRO A 127 -1.96 14.07 4.02
CA PRO A 127 -2.86 15.18 4.27
C PRO A 127 -4.20 14.91 3.57
N MET A 128 -5.07 14.15 4.23
CA MET A 128 -6.41 13.86 3.75
C MET A 128 -7.40 14.83 4.41
N ASN A 129 -8.20 15.52 3.58
CA ASN A 129 -9.36 16.22 4.09
C ASN A 129 -10.50 15.22 4.28
N TRP A 130 -10.64 14.69 5.50
CA TRP A 130 -11.74 13.78 5.84
C TRP A 130 -13.13 14.44 5.75
N GLN A 131 -13.22 15.75 5.49
CA GLN A 131 -14.47 16.48 5.29
C GLN A 131 -15.03 16.41 3.88
N THR A 132 -14.17 16.17 2.89
CA THR A 132 -14.54 16.02 1.50
C THR A 132 -14.23 14.58 1.11
N THR A 133 -15.21 13.78 0.73
CA THR A 133 -14.99 12.42 0.20
C THR A 133 -14.30 12.41 -1.17
N ASP A 134 -13.75 13.55 -1.59
CA ASP A 134 -13.02 13.71 -2.83
C ASP A 134 -11.79 12.80 -2.85
N ARG A 135 -11.90 11.80 -3.72
CA ARG A 135 -10.90 10.88 -4.28
C ARG A 135 -9.56 10.88 -3.56
N PHE A 136 -9.20 9.76 -2.94
CA PHE A 136 -7.86 9.45 -2.45
C PHE A 136 -6.80 9.56 -3.58
N PRO A 137 -6.10 10.70 -3.74
CA PRO A 137 -5.39 10.99 -4.98
C PRO A 137 -4.04 10.28 -5.07
N TYR A 138 -3.53 9.80 -3.93
CA TYR A 138 -2.16 9.31 -3.78
C TYR A 138 -1.99 7.79 -3.97
N TYR A 139 -3.05 6.99 -3.90
CA TYR A 139 -2.90 5.52 -3.98
C TYR A 139 -2.41 5.02 -5.33
N ALA A 140 -2.79 5.69 -6.42
CA ALA A 140 -2.29 5.34 -7.76
C ALA A 140 -0.77 5.58 -7.85
N ASP A 141 -0.30 6.70 -7.31
CA ASP A 141 1.12 7.06 -7.29
C ASP A 141 1.92 6.14 -6.35
N LEU A 142 1.37 5.75 -5.20
CA LEU A 142 2.02 4.79 -4.28
C LEU A 142 2.19 3.41 -4.91
N ARG A 143 1.20 2.93 -5.66
CA ARG A 143 1.32 1.69 -6.43
C ARG A 143 2.39 1.78 -7.52
N GLU A 144 2.56 2.95 -8.12
CA GLU A 144 3.60 3.18 -9.12
C GLU A 144 5.00 3.17 -8.48
N LEU A 145 5.18 3.85 -7.35
CA LEU A 145 6.41 3.77 -6.57
C LEU A 145 6.71 2.34 -6.10
N ALA A 146 5.69 1.56 -5.73
CA ALA A 146 5.85 0.15 -5.36
C ALA A 146 6.39 -0.69 -6.53
N ARG A 147 5.84 -0.48 -7.74
CA ARG A 147 6.36 -1.14 -8.96
C ARG A 147 7.78 -0.73 -9.26
N ALA A 148 8.10 0.57 -9.23
CA ALA A 148 9.46 1.03 -9.48
C ALA A 148 10.46 0.45 -8.48
N THR A 149 10.11 0.45 -7.19
CA THR A 149 10.96 -0.10 -6.12
C THR A 149 11.18 -1.60 -6.29
N ALA A 150 10.12 -2.37 -6.57
CA ALA A 150 10.22 -3.81 -6.80
C ALA A 150 11.00 -4.16 -8.08
N ALA A 151 10.81 -3.41 -9.16
CA ALA A 151 11.58 -3.58 -10.39
C ALA A 151 13.06 -3.25 -10.16
N HIS A 152 13.37 -2.19 -9.39
CA HIS A 152 14.75 -1.86 -9.05
C HIS A 152 15.39 -2.96 -8.19
N ALA A 153 14.68 -3.50 -7.21
CA ALA A 153 15.18 -4.63 -6.42
C ALA A 153 15.56 -5.84 -7.30
N LYS A 154 14.66 -6.22 -8.21
CA LYS A 154 14.90 -7.33 -9.14
C LYS A 154 16.08 -7.03 -10.08
N LEU A 155 16.18 -5.81 -10.61
CA LEU A 155 17.30 -5.40 -11.45
C LEU A 155 18.64 -5.45 -10.68
N CYS A 156 18.67 -5.00 -9.42
CA CYS A 156 19.83 -5.10 -8.55
C CYS A 156 20.29 -6.55 -8.36
N ALA A 157 19.35 -7.47 -8.09
CA ALA A 157 19.68 -8.89 -7.94
C ALA A 157 20.27 -9.48 -9.23
N LEU A 158 19.65 -9.22 -10.39
CA LEU A 158 20.17 -9.63 -11.70
C LEU A 158 21.55 -9.03 -12.01
N SER A 159 21.86 -7.87 -11.42
CA SER A 159 23.15 -7.19 -11.59
C SER A 159 24.20 -7.59 -10.55
N GLY A 160 23.95 -8.62 -9.72
CA GLY A 160 24.88 -9.03 -8.67
C GLY A 160 24.98 -8.05 -7.50
N ARG A 161 23.94 -7.24 -7.24
CA ARG A 161 23.86 -6.24 -6.16
C ARG A 161 22.80 -6.63 -5.11
N PRO A 162 22.98 -7.75 -4.39
CA PRO A 162 21.94 -8.31 -3.50
C PRO A 162 21.62 -7.42 -2.30
N HIS A 163 22.59 -6.68 -1.75
CA HIS A 163 22.34 -5.77 -0.62
C HIS A 163 21.42 -4.60 -1.03
N GLU A 164 21.62 -4.03 -2.22
CA GLU A 164 20.72 -2.99 -2.74
C GLU A 164 19.33 -3.56 -3.03
N ALA A 165 19.26 -4.78 -3.58
CA ALA A 165 17.99 -5.47 -3.79
C ALA A 165 17.21 -5.65 -2.48
N ALA A 166 17.88 -6.11 -1.42
CA ALA A 166 17.27 -6.28 -0.11
C ALA A 166 16.81 -4.95 0.51
N ALA A 167 17.60 -3.88 0.36
CA ALA A 167 17.23 -2.55 0.84
C ALA A 167 15.96 -2.01 0.15
N ASP A 168 15.80 -2.25 -1.15
CA ASP A 168 14.60 -1.86 -1.89
C ASP A 168 13.38 -2.70 -1.50
N LEU A 169 13.55 -4.00 -1.29
CA LEU A 169 12.47 -4.85 -0.77
C LEU A 169 12.01 -4.38 0.61
N GLN A 170 12.95 -4.06 1.49
CA GLN A 170 12.65 -3.50 2.80
C GLN A 170 11.86 -2.18 2.67
N ALA A 171 12.29 -1.29 1.78
CA ALA A 171 11.58 -0.04 1.50
C ALA A 171 10.16 -0.27 0.96
N GLY A 172 9.99 -1.26 0.07
CA GLY A 172 8.70 -1.64 -0.49
C GLY A 172 7.71 -2.16 0.56
N PHE A 173 8.16 -3.05 1.47
CA PHE A 173 7.31 -3.57 2.56
C PHE A 173 6.98 -2.49 3.60
N ARG A 174 7.96 -1.65 3.97
CA ARG A 174 7.73 -0.49 4.85
C ARG A 174 6.73 0.50 4.27
N MET A 175 6.84 0.79 2.97
CA MET A 175 5.86 1.64 2.27
C MET A 175 4.47 1.03 2.29
N ALA A 176 4.34 -0.28 2.07
CA ALA A 176 3.05 -0.96 2.15
C ALA A 176 2.42 -0.84 3.56
N LYS A 177 3.21 -1.03 4.61
CA LYS A 177 2.79 -0.82 6.00
C LYS A 177 2.31 0.63 6.23
N HIS A 178 3.06 1.63 5.74
CA HIS A 178 2.67 3.04 5.82
C HIS A 178 1.35 3.34 5.11
N ILE A 179 1.05 2.66 4.00
CA ILE A 179 -0.24 2.79 3.29
C ILE A 179 -1.38 2.30 4.19
N GLY A 180 -1.20 1.16 4.86
CA GLY A 180 -2.19 0.59 5.78
C GLY A 180 -2.49 1.43 7.02
N GLU A 181 -1.72 2.50 7.29
CA GLU A 181 -1.92 3.42 8.42
C GLU A 181 -3.14 4.35 8.25
N ASP A 182 -3.68 4.47 7.04
CA ASP A 182 -4.93 5.20 6.79
C ASP A 182 -6.15 4.35 7.17
N PRO A 183 -7.14 4.92 7.89
CA PRO A 183 -8.31 4.19 8.37
C PRO A 183 -9.39 4.09 7.28
N THR A 184 -9.06 3.49 6.14
CA THR A 184 -10.02 3.32 5.04
C THR A 184 -9.86 1.95 4.41
N LEU A 185 -10.92 1.38 3.88
CA LEU A 185 -10.84 0.07 3.23
C LEU A 185 -9.95 0.12 1.99
N ILE A 186 -10.01 1.22 1.23
CA ILE A 186 -9.18 1.41 0.05
C ILE A 186 -7.68 1.44 0.37
N SER A 187 -7.26 2.00 1.52
CA SER A 187 -5.85 1.99 1.93
C SER A 187 -5.35 0.57 2.12
N VAL A 188 -6.11 -0.26 2.85
CA VAL A 188 -5.78 -1.66 3.10
C VAL A 188 -5.70 -2.45 1.79
N LEU A 189 -6.64 -2.26 0.86
CA LEU A 189 -6.57 -2.89 -0.48
C LEU A 189 -5.29 -2.51 -1.24
N VAL A 190 -4.85 -1.26 -1.11
CA VAL A 190 -3.62 -0.76 -1.75
C VAL A 190 -2.37 -1.28 -1.03
N GLU A 191 -2.39 -1.40 0.30
CA GLU A 191 -1.36 -2.08 1.08
C GLU A 191 -1.17 -3.52 0.58
N TYR A 192 -2.24 -4.31 0.49
CA TYR A 192 -2.20 -5.68 -0.05
C TYR A 192 -1.64 -5.73 -1.47
N ALA A 193 -2.05 -4.80 -2.34
CA ALA A 193 -1.53 -4.72 -3.69
C ALA A 193 -0.01 -4.45 -3.71
N CYS A 194 0.48 -3.56 -2.85
CA CYS A 194 1.90 -3.22 -2.73
C CYS A 194 2.71 -4.37 -2.12
N ILE A 195 2.19 -5.08 -1.11
CA ILE A 195 2.78 -6.32 -0.59
C ILE A 195 2.91 -7.34 -1.73
N GLY A 196 1.85 -7.55 -2.51
CA GLY A 196 1.89 -8.49 -3.65
C GLY A 196 2.94 -8.11 -4.70
N ILE A 197 3.14 -6.81 -4.95
CA ILE A 197 4.20 -6.32 -5.85
C ILE A 197 5.59 -6.61 -5.28
N ALA A 198 5.84 -6.24 -4.02
CA ALA A 198 7.12 -6.47 -3.35
C ALA A 198 7.45 -7.97 -3.23
N SER A 199 6.47 -8.80 -2.88
CA SER A 199 6.63 -10.26 -2.75
C SER A 199 7.02 -10.94 -4.05
N ARG A 200 6.52 -10.49 -5.21
CA ARG A 200 6.96 -11.02 -6.51
C ARG A 200 8.44 -10.75 -6.76
N ALA A 201 8.89 -9.52 -6.52
CA ALA A 201 10.30 -9.20 -6.63
C ALA A 201 11.14 -9.95 -5.59
N PHE A 202 10.64 -10.13 -4.36
CA PHE A 202 11.34 -10.87 -3.32
C PHE A 202 11.67 -12.30 -3.74
N LEU A 203 10.71 -13.02 -4.33
CA LEU A 203 10.96 -14.38 -4.83
C LEU A 203 12.06 -14.40 -5.90
N SER A 204 12.01 -13.48 -6.86
CA SER A 204 13.03 -13.38 -7.92
C SER A 204 14.41 -13.04 -7.35
N VAL A 205 14.48 -12.16 -6.34
CA VAL A 205 15.74 -11.82 -5.64
C VAL A 205 16.31 -13.05 -4.92
N LEU A 206 15.48 -13.83 -4.21
CA LEU A 206 15.92 -15.06 -3.53
C LEU A 206 16.48 -16.10 -4.50
N GLU A 207 15.89 -16.24 -5.69
CA GLU A 207 16.33 -17.19 -6.71
C GLU A 207 17.62 -16.74 -7.42
N THR A 208 17.77 -15.43 -7.65
CA THR A 208 18.84 -14.89 -8.49
C THR A 208 20.10 -14.54 -7.70
N ALA A 209 19.93 -13.85 -6.57
CA ALA A 209 21.03 -13.34 -5.74
C ALA A 209 20.57 -13.30 -4.28
N PRO A 210 20.67 -14.44 -3.56
CA PRO A 210 20.21 -14.55 -2.18
C PRO A 210 20.80 -13.41 -1.31
N PRO A 211 19.97 -12.69 -0.53
CA PRO A 211 20.45 -11.69 0.40
C PRO A 211 21.38 -12.27 1.47
N SER A 212 22.23 -11.42 2.06
CA SER A 212 23.05 -11.82 3.20
C SER A 212 22.18 -12.18 4.42
N GLU A 213 22.72 -12.93 5.37
CA GLU A 213 22.01 -13.27 6.63
C GLU A 213 21.52 -12.01 7.35
N LYS A 214 22.37 -10.97 7.46
CA LYS A 214 22.03 -9.68 8.05
C LYS A 214 20.86 -8.98 7.32
N ASP A 215 20.79 -9.11 6.01
CA ASP A 215 19.69 -8.50 5.24
C ASP A 215 18.40 -9.32 5.35
N CYS A 216 18.51 -10.65 5.42
CA CYS A 216 17.39 -11.53 5.74
C CYS A 216 16.80 -11.22 7.13
N GLU A 217 17.63 -10.99 8.15
CA GLU A 217 17.16 -10.58 9.48
C GLU A 217 16.39 -9.26 9.46
N LYS A 218 16.90 -8.25 8.72
CA LYS A 218 16.21 -6.96 8.57
C LYS A 218 14.88 -7.10 7.84
N LEU A 219 14.83 -7.89 6.77
CA LEU A 219 13.61 -8.17 6.02
C LEU A 219 12.60 -8.91 6.89
N ASN A 220 13.04 -9.93 7.64
CA ASN A 220 12.19 -10.68 8.55
C ASN A 220 11.60 -9.77 9.64
N ARG A 221 12.40 -8.89 10.25
CA ARG A 221 11.92 -7.90 11.22
C ARG A 221 10.87 -6.97 10.59
N THR A 222 11.13 -6.49 9.38
CA THR A 222 10.21 -5.61 8.65
C THR A 222 8.87 -6.28 8.39
N LEU A 223 8.89 -7.55 7.97
CA LEU A 223 7.68 -8.34 7.73
C LEU A 223 6.93 -8.66 9.04
N ALA A 224 7.66 -8.94 10.13
CA ALA A 224 7.06 -9.20 11.44
C ALA A 224 6.34 -7.99 12.03
N GLU A 225 6.70 -6.77 11.61
CA GLU A 225 5.99 -5.53 12.01
C GLU A 225 4.67 -5.31 11.26
N MET A 226 4.36 -6.11 10.24
CA MET A 226 3.15 -5.95 9.43
C MET A 226 1.96 -6.67 10.08
N ASP A 227 1.07 -5.90 10.71
CA ASP A 227 -0.19 -6.42 11.26
C ASP A 227 -1.37 -6.03 10.38
N LEU A 228 -1.69 -6.91 9.44
CA LEU A 228 -2.76 -6.71 8.47
C LEU A 228 -4.16 -6.81 9.09
N ASN A 229 -4.30 -7.51 10.22
CA ASN A 229 -5.58 -7.63 10.92
C ASN A 229 -5.91 -6.31 11.63
N THR A 230 -4.95 -5.75 12.36
CA THR A 230 -5.13 -4.45 13.01
C THR A 230 -5.36 -3.35 11.98
N ALA A 231 -4.65 -3.39 10.85
CA ALA A 231 -4.90 -2.46 9.74
C ALA A 231 -6.33 -2.57 9.19
N LEU A 232 -6.82 -3.79 8.96
CA LEU A 232 -8.18 -4.05 8.47
C LEU A 232 -9.26 -3.63 9.48
N VAL A 233 -9.10 -3.94 10.76
CA VAL A 233 -10.05 -3.54 11.81
C VAL A 233 -10.15 -2.02 11.89
N ARG A 234 -9.01 -1.32 11.92
CA ARG A 234 -8.97 0.15 11.88
C ARG A 234 -9.65 0.72 10.64
N ALA A 235 -9.43 0.10 9.47
CA ALA A 235 -10.08 0.51 8.24
C ALA A 235 -11.60 0.37 8.30
N LEU A 236 -12.11 -0.77 8.81
CA LEU A 236 -13.55 -0.98 8.98
C LEU A 236 -14.18 0.01 9.97
N GLN A 237 -13.48 0.32 11.07
CA GLN A 237 -13.90 1.38 12.00
C GLN A 237 -13.97 2.75 11.30
N GLY A 238 -13.01 3.04 10.42
CA GLY A 238 -13.00 4.27 9.65
C GLY A 238 -14.11 4.36 8.60
N GLU A 239 -14.42 3.25 7.92
CA GLU A 239 -15.58 3.17 7.00
C GLU A 239 -16.91 3.38 7.75
N LEU A 240 -17.04 2.84 8.97
CA LEU A 240 -18.20 3.09 9.82
C LEU A 240 -18.27 4.58 10.22
N ALA A 241 -17.15 5.17 10.65
CA ALA A 241 -17.09 6.59 11.01
C ALA A 241 -17.41 7.52 9.81
N LEU A 242 -16.98 7.15 8.60
CA LEU A 242 -17.33 7.85 7.36
C LEU A 242 -18.83 7.73 7.05
N SER A 243 -19.42 6.57 7.28
CA SER A 243 -20.84 6.28 6.97
C SER A 243 -21.81 6.95 7.96
N MET A 244 -21.42 7.10 9.23
CA MET A 244 -22.24 7.79 10.25
C MET A 244 -22.16 9.30 10.15
N ARG A 245 -21.31 9.85 9.28
CA ARG A 245 -21.29 11.27 8.99
C ARG A 245 -22.54 11.63 8.18
N ALA A 246 -23.55 12.17 8.85
CA ALA A 246 -24.77 12.65 8.20
C ALA A 246 -24.42 13.62 7.05
N PRO A 247 -25.05 13.51 5.87
CA PRO A 247 -24.93 14.53 4.85
C PRO A 247 -25.51 15.84 5.40
N GLN A 248 -24.68 16.88 5.53
CA GLN A 248 -25.15 18.25 5.76
C GLN A 248 -25.79 18.79 4.47
N SER A 249 -26.94 18.25 4.08
CA SER A 249 -27.76 18.81 3.00
C SER A 249 -29.20 18.32 3.10
N ALA A 250 -29.90 18.68 4.17
CA ALA A 250 -31.37 18.54 4.25
C ALA A 250 -32.03 19.49 5.28
N SER A 251 -31.49 20.69 5.52
CA SER A 251 -32.13 21.66 6.44
C SER A 251 -32.04 23.13 6.04
N SER A 252 -32.02 23.42 4.73
CA SER A 252 -32.32 24.77 4.24
C SER A 252 -33.39 24.76 3.14
N GLY A 253 -34.46 23.99 3.36
CA GLY A 253 -35.75 24.21 2.71
C GLY A 253 -36.50 25.38 3.37
N GLN A 254 -35.92 26.59 3.39
CA GLN A 254 -36.71 27.81 3.47
C GLN A 254 -36.98 28.29 2.05
N ALA A 255 -37.98 27.69 1.40
CA ALA A 255 -38.62 28.32 0.26
C ALA A 255 -39.73 29.24 0.80
N SER A 256 -39.40 30.52 0.90
CA SER A 256 -40.37 31.61 1.01
C SER A 256 -41.46 31.43 -0.04
N GLY A 257 -42.71 31.25 0.39
CA GLY A 257 -43.88 31.43 -0.45
C GLY A 257 -44.10 32.91 -0.72
N SER A 258 -43.38 33.45 -1.71
CA SER A 258 -43.62 34.80 -2.24
C SER A 258 -44.46 34.70 -3.51
N ALA A 259 -45.66 35.27 -3.42
CA ALA A 259 -46.51 35.85 -4.45
C ALA A 259 -46.17 35.59 -5.94
N CYS A 260 -47.11 34.94 -6.64
CA CYS A 260 -47.32 35.15 -8.07
C CYS A 260 -48.68 35.84 -8.26
N ILE A 261 -48.64 37.11 -8.67
CA ILE A 261 -49.73 37.88 -9.24
C ILE A 261 -49.70 37.65 -10.77
N GLY A 262 -50.85 37.33 -11.36
CA GLY A 262 -51.26 37.88 -12.66
C GLY A 262 -51.25 36.96 -13.89
N GLY A 263 -52.42 36.86 -14.54
CA GLY A 263 -52.52 36.72 -16.00
C GLY A 263 -53.54 35.68 -16.50
N GLY A 264 -54.79 36.08 -16.67
CA GLY A 264 -55.87 35.31 -17.31
C GLY A 264 -57.25 35.84 -16.99
#